data_AF-A0A7X9RT16-F1
#
_entry.id   AF-A0A7X9RT16-F1
#
_cell.length_a   1.000
_cell.length_b   1.000
_cell.length_c   1.000
_cell.angle_alpha   90.00
_cell.angle_beta   90.00
_cell.angle_gamma   90.00
#
_symmetry.space_group_name_H-M   'P 1'
#
loop_
_entity.id
_entity.type
_entity.pdbx_description
1 polymer ?
#
loop_
_entity_poly.entity_id
_entity_poly.type
_entity_poly.pdbx_seq_one_letter_code
_entity_poly.pdbx_strand_id
1 'polypeptide(L)'
;MKQFYQKSLLITLLFICHYSFAQIQNDNYPLLASFYAQGGNFEDKIQLYIVEFRHTSEVQVSVSYDKVSGDLVLKFMDKSGSEHREVLHGYVPQYDSNTPSVITFYKKDEKNKSVSITEYNGGLSVIWNGEEYHMTS
;
A
#
# COMPACT_ATOMS: atom_id res chain seq x y z
N MET A 1 -8.24 -9.98 -54.55
CA MET A 1 -7.35 -9.57 -53.42
C MET A 1 -8.14 -8.84 -52.33
N LYS A 2 -9.06 -9.51 -51.62
CA LYS A 2 -9.86 -8.89 -50.52
C LYS A 2 -9.99 -9.75 -49.25
N GLN A 3 -9.36 -10.92 -49.18
CA GLN A 3 -9.53 -11.84 -48.05
C GLN A 3 -8.39 -11.82 -47.02
N PHE A 4 -7.27 -11.14 -47.28
CA PHE A 4 -6.12 -11.15 -46.37
C PHE A 4 -6.17 -10.08 -45.25
N TYR A 5 -7.00 -9.04 -45.38
CA TYR A 5 -7.07 -7.97 -44.39
C TYR A 5 -7.94 -8.29 -43.17
N GLN A 6 -8.85 -9.27 -43.28
CA GLN A 6 -9.83 -9.55 -42.22
C GLN A 6 -9.24 -10.40 -41.07
N LYS A 7 -8.21 -11.20 -41.34
CA LYS A 7 -7.55 -12.04 -40.32
C LYS A 7 -6.57 -11.26 -39.44
N SER A 8 -6.01 -10.15 -39.93
CA SER A 8 -5.07 -9.33 -39.16
C SER A 8 -5.78 -8.53 -38.06
N LEU A 9 -6.99 -8.00 -38.34
CA LEU A 9 -7.75 -7.19 -37.40
C LEU A 9 -8.21 -7.97 -36.15
N LEU A 10 -8.50 -9.27 -36.31
CA LEU A 10 -8.93 -10.13 -35.20
C LEU A 10 -7.80 -10.39 -34.19
N ILE A 11 -6.56 -10.44 -34.65
CA ILE A 11 -5.39 -10.72 -33.82
C ILE A 11 -5.01 -9.48 -32.99
N THR A 12 -5.15 -8.28 -33.54
CA THR A 12 -4.99 -7.03 -32.78
C THR A 12 -6.11 -6.84 -31.76
N LEU A 13 -7.35 -7.22 -32.07
CA LEU A 13 -8.46 -7.12 -31.12
C LEU A 13 -8.28 -8.06 -29.91
N LEU A 14 -7.78 -9.28 -30.15
CA LEU A 14 -7.49 -10.24 -29.08
C LEU A 14 -6.39 -9.72 -28.14
N PHE A 15 -5.38 -9.00 -28.63
CA PHE A 15 -4.33 -8.44 -27.77
C PHE A 15 -4.82 -7.29 -26.86
N ILE A 16 -5.85 -6.54 -27.28
CA ILE A 16 -6.43 -5.48 -26.44
C ILE A 16 -7.28 -6.07 -25.30
N CYS A 17 -7.92 -7.22 -25.51
CA CYS A 17 -8.74 -7.85 -24.47
C CYS A 17 -7.94 -8.49 -23.32
N HIS A 18 -6.64 -8.81 -23.51
CA HIS A 18 -5.83 -9.40 -22.43
C HIS A 18 -5.40 -8.36 -21.40
N TYR A 19 -5.33 -7.07 -21.77
CA TYR A 19 -5.05 -6.00 -20.80
C TYR A 19 -6.27 -5.68 -19.93
N SER A 20 -7.48 -5.90 -20.43
CA SER A 20 -8.71 -5.64 -19.66
C SER A 20 -8.97 -6.66 -18.55
N PHE A 21 -8.41 -7.88 -18.65
CA PHE A 21 -8.62 -8.91 -17.62
C PHE A 21 -7.77 -8.72 -16.36
N ALA A 22 -6.70 -7.93 -16.42
CA ALA A 22 -5.96 -7.51 -15.21
C ALA A 22 -6.58 -6.26 -14.56
N GLN A 23 -7.54 -5.60 -15.21
CA GLN A 23 -8.06 -4.29 -14.81
C GLN A 23 -9.33 -4.36 -13.95
N ILE A 24 -10.14 -5.42 -14.11
CA ILE A 24 -11.45 -5.54 -13.44
C ILE A 24 -11.34 -5.68 -11.90
N GLN A 25 -10.18 -6.05 -11.37
CA GLN A 25 -9.96 -6.18 -9.93
C GLN A 25 -9.55 -4.87 -9.25
N ASN A 26 -9.20 -3.83 -10.03
CA ASN A 26 -8.76 -2.52 -9.57
C ASN A 26 -9.91 -1.53 -9.30
N ASP A 27 -11.13 -1.83 -9.73
CA ASP A 27 -12.23 -0.84 -9.72
C ASP A 27 -12.83 -0.59 -8.34
N ASN A 28 -12.63 -1.51 -7.38
CA ASN A 28 -13.20 -1.38 -6.02
C ASN A 28 -12.29 -0.61 -5.05
N TYR A 29 -10.98 -0.50 -5.34
CA TYR A 29 -9.99 0.12 -4.45
C TYR A 29 -8.96 0.94 -5.26
N PRO A 30 -9.40 2.01 -5.94
CA PRO A 30 -8.58 2.77 -6.87
C PRO A 30 -7.42 3.53 -6.18
N LEU A 31 -7.59 3.95 -4.92
CA LEU A 31 -6.52 4.66 -4.19
C LEU A 31 -5.40 3.71 -3.81
N LEU A 32 -5.74 2.52 -3.31
CA LEU A 32 -4.79 1.49 -2.93
C LEU A 32 -4.05 0.97 -4.17
N ALA A 33 -4.80 0.75 -5.25
CA ALA A 33 -4.27 0.39 -6.55
C ALA A 33 -3.24 1.41 -7.05
N SER A 34 -3.61 2.70 -7.02
CA SER A 34 -2.72 3.79 -7.45
C SER A 34 -1.47 3.86 -6.58
N PHE A 35 -1.64 3.87 -5.25
CA PHE A 35 -0.54 3.92 -4.29
C PHE A 35 0.46 2.77 -4.49
N TYR A 36 -0.03 1.55 -4.70
CA TYR A 36 0.84 0.40 -4.93
C TYR A 36 1.53 0.41 -6.30
N ALA A 37 0.78 0.74 -7.36
CA ALA A 37 1.27 0.66 -8.72
C ALA A 37 2.25 1.79 -9.05
N GLN A 38 2.01 2.99 -8.53
CA GLN A 38 2.74 4.21 -8.88
C GLN A 38 3.63 4.72 -7.75
N GLY A 39 3.47 4.19 -6.54
CA GLY A 39 3.94 4.86 -5.33
C GLY A 39 2.99 6.00 -4.93
N GLY A 40 3.39 6.79 -3.94
CA GLY A 40 2.62 7.96 -3.55
C GLY A 40 2.77 8.30 -2.07
N ASN A 41 1.92 9.21 -1.61
CA ASN A 41 1.78 9.53 -0.20
C ASN A 41 0.30 9.63 0.17
N PHE A 42 0.00 9.39 1.45
CA PHE A 42 -1.26 9.75 2.05
C PHE A 42 -1.06 10.12 3.52
N GLU A 43 -2.06 10.79 4.07
CA GLU A 43 -2.13 11.11 5.49
C GLU A 43 -3.43 10.56 6.06
N ASP A 44 -3.39 10.11 7.30
CA ASP A 44 -4.54 9.60 8.03
C ASP A 44 -4.42 9.94 9.52
N LYS A 45 -5.52 9.80 10.26
CA LYS A 45 -5.53 9.81 11.73
C LYS A 45 -5.82 8.41 12.21
N ILE A 46 -4.83 7.78 12.83
CA ILE A 46 -4.93 6.40 13.31
C ILE A 46 -4.83 6.34 14.84
N GLN A 47 -5.32 5.23 15.39
CA GLN A 47 -5.04 4.86 16.77
C GLN A 47 -3.75 4.04 16.80
N LEU A 48 -2.68 4.62 17.33
CA LEU A 48 -1.44 3.91 17.62
C LEU A 48 -1.62 3.12 18.92
N TYR A 49 -1.57 1.79 18.82
CA TYR A 49 -1.54 0.92 19.98
C TYR A 49 -0.11 0.48 20.28
N ILE A 50 0.42 0.92 21.42
CA ILE A 50 1.76 0.54 21.88
C ILE A 50 1.60 -0.63 22.84
N VAL A 51 1.97 -1.82 22.36
CA VAL A 51 1.75 -3.08 23.07
C VAL A 51 2.44 -3.11 24.42
N GLU A 52 3.69 -2.64 24.51
CA GLU A 52 4.51 -2.64 25.73
C GLU A 52 3.80 -1.95 26.91
N PHE A 53 3.20 -0.79 26.65
CA PHE A 53 2.53 0.02 27.67
C PHE A 53 1.01 -0.19 27.71
N ARG A 54 0.47 -1.06 26.83
CA ARG A 54 -0.98 -1.23 26.59
C ARG A 54 -1.70 0.11 26.41
N HIS A 55 -1.04 1.03 25.73
CA HIS A 55 -1.50 2.40 25.59
C HIS A 55 -2.00 2.64 24.18
N THR A 56 -3.09 3.38 24.06
CA THR A 56 -3.62 3.83 22.76
C THR A 56 -3.54 5.34 22.70
N SER A 57 -2.91 5.86 21.65
CA SER A 57 -2.87 7.29 21.35
C SER A 57 -3.33 7.54 19.93
N GLU A 58 -4.07 8.62 19.73
CA GLU A 58 -4.41 9.09 18.39
C GLU A 58 -3.24 9.91 17.84
N VAL A 59 -2.76 9.51 16.66
CA VAL A 59 -1.63 10.15 15.97
C VAL A 59 -2.02 10.51 14.54
N GLN A 60 -1.46 11.60 14.03
CA GLN A 60 -1.46 11.87 12.60
C GLN A 60 -0.36 11.03 11.97
N VAL A 61 -0.70 10.22 10.98
CA VAL A 61 0.25 9.40 10.24
C VAL A 61 0.38 9.91 8.81
N SER A 62 1.60 9.96 8.30
CA SER A 62 1.88 10.14 6.87
C SER A 62 2.66 8.94 6.39
N VAL A 63 2.19 8.32 5.32
CA VAL A 63 2.83 7.16 4.70
C VAL A 63 3.20 7.54 3.29
N SER A 64 4.45 7.29 2.89
CA SER A 64 4.88 7.44 1.51
C SER A 64 5.61 6.20 1.01
N TYR A 65 5.34 5.80 -0.20
CA TYR A 65 6.02 4.69 -0.87
C TYR A 65 6.67 5.18 -2.15
N ASP A 66 7.99 5.03 -2.23
CA ASP A 66 8.76 5.27 -3.44
C ASP A 66 8.93 3.95 -4.20
N LYS A 67 8.37 3.87 -5.40
CA LYS A 67 8.40 2.65 -6.21
C LYS A 67 9.78 2.39 -6.84
N VAL A 68 10.62 3.41 -6.98
CA VAL A 68 11.96 3.32 -7.58
C VAL A 68 12.95 2.74 -6.58
N SER A 69 13.00 3.30 -5.36
CA SER A 69 13.86 2.77 -4.30
C SER A 69 13.26 1.54 -3.61
N GLY A 70 11.93 1.43 -3.59
CA GLY A 70 11.20 0.44 -2.80
C GLY A 70 11.06 0.84 -1.32
N ASP A 71 11.41 2.08 -0.98
CA ASP A 71 11.35 2.56 0.40
C ASP A 71 9.93 2.93 0.80
N LEU A 72 9.52 2.47 1.97
CA LEU A 72 8.30 2.89 2.63
C LEU A 72 8.68 3.80 3.79
N VAL A 73 8.09 4.98 3.88
CA VAL A 73 8.37 5.94 4.96
C VAL A 73 7.10 6.10 5.77
N LEU A 74 7.23 5.92 7.08
CA LEU A 74 6.17 6.18 8.05
C LEU A 74 6.56 7.41 8.86
N LYS A 75 5.65 8.35 9.00
CA LYS A 75 5.77 9.48 9.92
C LYS A 75 4.58 9.49 10.85
N PHE A 76 4.83 9.66 12.14
CA PHE A 76 3.80 9.79 13.15
C PHE A 76 4.00 11.10 13.88
N MET A 77 2.92 11.86 14.06
CA MET A 77 2.92 13.07 14.85
C MET A 77 1.88 12.95 15.94
N ASP A 78 2.34 13.03 17.19
CA ASP A 78 1.47 12.98 18.36
C ASP A 78 0.74 14.33 18.59
N LYS A 79 -0.11 14.37 19.62
CA LYS A 79 -0.88 15.57 19.98
C LYS A 79 -0.03 16.71 20.53
N SER A 80 1.17 16.43 21.05
CA SER A 80 2.14 17.45 21.46
C SER A 80 2.93 18.04 20.29
N GLY A 81 2.82 17.44 19.10
CA GLY A 81 3.58 17.83 17.92
C GLY A 81 4.95 17.14 17.82
N SER A 82 5.21 16.13 18.64
CA SER A 82 6.42 15.31 18.51
C SER A 82 6.32 14.46 17.25
N GLU A 83 7.30 14.56 16.36
CA GLU A 83 7.38 13.77 15.14
C GLU A 83 8.31 12.56 15.35
N HIS A 84 7.84 11.39 14.94
CA HIS A 84 8.65 10.21 14.72
C HIS A 84 8.64 9.86 13.24
N ARG A 85 9.82 9.57 12.67
CA ARG A 85 9.96 9.19 11.26
C ARG A 85 10.77 7.92 11.15
N GLU A 86 10.23 6.94 10.45
CA GLU A 86 10.89 5.68 10.13
C GLU A 86 10.97 5.46 8.62
N VAL A 87 12.15 5.05 8.15
CA VAL A 87 12.39 4.66 6.76
C VAL A 87 12.58 3.16 6.70
N LEU A 88 11.63 2.50 6.07
CA LEU A 88 11.50 1.05 5.98
C LEU A 88 12.07 0.57 4.65
N HIS A 89 13.34 0.16 4.68
CA HIS A 89 14.03 -0.42 3.54
C HIS A 89 13.73 -1.92 3.38
N GLY A 90 13.64 -2.38 2.13
CA GLY A 90 13.51 -3.81 1.80
C GLY A 90 12.14 -4.43 2.15
N TYR A 91 11.12 -3.59 2.27
CA TYR A 91 9.74 -4.01 2.46
C TYR A 91 9.10 -4.31 1.10
N VAL A 92 8.64 -5.55 0.93
CA VAL A 92 8.09 -6.03 -0.35
C VAL A 92 6.57 -6.14 -0.24
N PRO A 93 5.81 -5.46 -1.11
CA PRO A 93 4.36 -5.56 -1.14
C PRO A 93 3.90 -6.94 -1.59
N GLN A 94 2.89 -7.45 -0.91
CA GLN A 94 2.18 -8.69 -1.23
C GLN A 94 0.69 -8.43 -1.27
N TYR A 95 0.06 -8.94 -2.33
CA TYR A 95 -1.38 -8.87 -2.55
C TYR A 95 -2.03 -10.23 -2.24
N ASP A 96 -3.17 -10.20 -1.57
CA ASP A 96 -4.01 -11.39 -1.33
C ASP A 96 -5.39 -11.17 -1.96
N SER A 97 -5.78 -12.08 -2.85
CA SER A 97 -7.07 -11.99 -3.55
C SER A 97 -8.27 -12.18 -2.62
N ASN A 98 -8.09 -12.75 -1.42
CA ASN A 98 -9.14 -12.89 -0.42
C ASN A 98 -9.38 -11.59 0.38
N THR A 99 -8.40 -10.69 0.39
CA THR A 99 -8.50 -9.36 1.05
C THR A 99 -8.12 -8.26 0.05
N PRO A 100 -8.93 -8.05 -1.01
CA PRO A 100 -8.57 -7.15 -2.11
C PRO A 100 -8.44 -5.68 -1.69
N SER A 101 -8.99 -5.31 -0.53
CA SER A 101 -8.88 -3.97 0.05
C SER A 101 -7.58 -3.72 0.80
N VAL A 102 -6.66 -4.69 0.86
CA VAL A 102 -5.45 -4.63 1.68
C VAL A 102 -4.22 -5.03 0.85
N ILE A 103 -3.14 -4.26 1.00
CA ILE A 103 -1.81 -4.64 0.54
C ILE A 103 -0.89 -4.65 1.75
N THR A 104 -0.14 -5.74 1.93
CA THR A 104 0.79 -5.87 3.06
C THR A 104 2.22 -5.87 2.55
N PHE A 105 3.03 -4.96 3.07
CA PHE A 105 4.45 -4.85 2.86
C PHE A 105 5.15 -5.66 3.94
N TYR A 106 5.87 -6.70 3.57
CA TYR A 106 6.65 -7.51 4.51
C TYR A 106 8.12 -7.17 4.40
N LYS A 107 8.82 -7.08 5.54
CA LYS A 107 10.28 -7.00 5.50
C LYS A 107 10.84 -8.30 4.93
N LYS A 108 11.73 -8.17 3.95
CA LYS A 108 12.45 -9.32 3.37
C LYS A 108 13.15 -10.07 4.51
N ASP A 109 12.96 -11.39 4.56
CA ASP A 109 13.54 -12.31 5.54
C ASP A 109 13.06 -12.17 7.02
N GLU A 110 12.17 -11.22 7.33
CA GLU A 110 11.61 -10.99 8.68
C GLU A 110 10.08 -10.87 8.62
N LYS A 111 9.37 -12.01 8.51
CA LYS A 111 7.90 -12.02 8.30
C LYS A 111 7.07 -11.47 9.47
N ASN A 112 7.67 -11.31 10.65
CA ASN A 112 7.01 -10.70 11.81
C ASN A 112 6.92 -9.17 11.70
N LYS A 113 7.64 -8.54 10.76
CA LYS A 113 7.58 -7.10 10.51
C LYS A 113 6.78 -6.82 9.26
N SER A 114 5.74 -6.01 9.40
CA SER A 114 4.85 -5.70 8.29
C SER A 114 4.19 -4.33 8.40
N VAL A 115 3.85 -3.77 7.24
CA VAL A 115 2.96 -2.61 7.12
C VAL A 115 1.83 -3.00 6.20
N SER A 116 0.59 -2.99 6.70
CA SER A 116 -0.61 -3.19 5.90
C SER A 116 -1.25 -1.85 5.59
N ILE A 117 -1.54 -1.61 4.32
CA ILE A 117 -2.27 -0.43 3.86
C ILE A 117 -3.61 -0.92 3.35
N THR A 118 -4.68 -0.28 3.81
CA THR A 118 -6.06 -0.62 3.44
C THR A 118 -6.76 0.58 2.83
N GLU A 119 -7.60 0.34 1.83
CA GLU A 119 -8.57 1.34 1.39
C GLU A 119 -9.92 1.03 2.02
N TYR A 120 -10.48 2.03 2.70
CA TYR A 120 -11.78 1.95 3.33
C TYR A 120 -12.45 3.32 3.32
N ASN A 121 -13.74 3.35 2.99
CA ASN A 121 -14.57 4.56 3.01
C ASN A 121 -13.98 5.74 2.19
N GLY A 122 -13.35 5.45 1.05
CA GLY A 122 -12.77 6.48 0.17
C GLY A 122 -11.44 7.08 0.64
N GLY A 123 -10.77 6.44 1.61
CA GLY A 123 -9.45 6.84 2.11
C GLY A 123 -8.52 5.65 2.30
N LEU A 124 -7.22 5.95 2.45
CA LEU A 124 -6.20 4.97 2.82
C LEU A 124 -5.93 5.04 4.32
N SER A 125 -5.72 3.88 4.92
CA SER A 125 -5.29 3.75 6.32
C SER A 125 -4.16 2.73 6.44
N VAL A 126 -3.46 2.75 7.56
CA VAL A 126 -2.26 1.93 7.78
C VAL A 126 -2.32 1.21 9.12
N ILE A 127 -1.92 -0.05 9.10
CA ILE A 127 -1.57 -0.85 10.27
C ILE A 127 -0.10 -1.18 10.16
N TRP A 128 0.67 -0.89 11.21
CA TRP A 128 2.10 -1.15 11.23
C TRP A 128 2.44 -2.06 12.40
N ASN A 129 3.15 -3.14 12.10
CA ASN A 129 3.74 -4.06 13.06
C ASN A 129 5.26 -3.93 12.94
N GLY A 130 5.82 -2.98 13.71
CA GLY A 130 7.22 -2.56 13.67
C GLY A 130 8.08 -3.07 14.83
N GLU A 131 9.28 -2.52 14.96
CA GLU A 131 10.17 -2.78 16.10
C GLU A 131 9.63 -2.19 17.41
N GLU A 132 10.22 -2.60 18.54
CA GLU A 132 9.91 -2.08 19.88
C GLU A 132 10.00 -0.54 19.87
N TYR A 133 8.86 0.09 20.12
CA TYR A 133 8.74 1.53 20.15
C TYR A 133 8.96 2.05 21.57
N HIS A 134 10.11 2.66 21.80
CA HIS A 134 10.35 3.46 23.01
C HIS A 134 10.24 4.95 22.67
N MET A 135 9.14 5.60 23.09
CA MET A 135 9.17 7.06 23.21
C MET A 135 10.11 7.40 24.36
N THR A 136 11.26 8.01 24.07
CA THR A 136 11.99 8.72 25.10
C THR A 136 11.16 9.95 25.49
N SER A 137 10.57 9.90 26.68
CA SER A 137 9.93 11.03 27.37
C SER A 137 10.92 12.14 27.69
#